data_AF-A0A3D4TYY7-F1
#
_entry.id   AF-A0A3D4TYY7-F1
#
_cell.length_a   1.000
_cell.length_b   1.000
_cell.length_c   1.000
_cell.angle_alpha   90.00
_cell.angle_beta   90.00
_cell.angle_gamma   90.00
#
_symmetry.space_group_name_H-M   'P 1'
#
loop_
_entity.id
_entity.type
_entity.pdbx_description
1 polymer ?
#
loop_
_entity_poly.entity_id
_entity_poly.type
_entity_poly.pdbx_seq_one_letter_code
_entity_poly.pdbx_strand_id
1 'polypeptide(L)'
;MIMKILCEGSVNIEDSCILEDEMYNYCLKHPAKAKAFSLLLSFSIAEFDKVNNINSEISNRLLKIKELLGDDLCIWYSKNNNGLENLVSMLNSFVETYEDAQKTKDQLNQPIKSLATNNYEAKIAPLISAFGSKDGTIVLSKFFERIKLTYVRDLLRLLTMTIGKNESLQLIKFIHWLGEDKIIVLRHKLHNLSKTDRDEQIIRKRAKGNTLEETSAVYALTHEGVRQIEKKLQKRFDHYIIQIKPHYILYAFSKNTGYISTDDIIQLLGDLSDIFIYCLKKSNCSTAYWSNELNGFIIGDRKWYEQLSEFKESLPEILVYESVDELIANVIEILALPVAFDDARRLVLSDYKLTGKVYLKKKISLSRMYYAVLEQYYPDGIKLYDNSETIRFRNYLRELFGDIHLPENNRAIDVRLTELTILCGKGKHVLPSGVKIPFELLRKIHDAIIEFDGDEIRFIVLFERFKNELLEYSNITNKYFLQGVLRQHYSNEFDFTRYTLKKRIKLLTAPNQIKTEMWQELPSCLKT
;
A
#
# COMPACT_ATOMS: atom_id res chain seq x y z
N MET A 1 23.33 -1.74 92.53
CA MET A 1 23.48 -0.45 91.82
C MET A 1 22.60 -0.51 90.57
N ILE A 2 21.30 -0.41 90.82
CA ILE A 2 20.19 -0.35 89.86
C ILE A 2 19.49 0.95 90.27
N MET A 3 19.79 2.07 89.59
CA MET A 3 19.08 3.37 89.63
C MET A 3 19.88 4.42 88.83
N LYS A 4 19.18 5.35 88.15
CA LYS A 4 19.55 6.78 87.94
C LYS A 4 20.83 7.06 87.11
N ILE A 5 20.80 7.75 85.96
CA ILE A 5 20.48 9.19 85.82
C ILE A 5 20.24 9.87 87.17
N LEU A 6 21.31 10.15 87.91
CA LEU A 6 21.55 11.44 88.54
C LEU A 6 22.75 11.92 87.77
N CYS A 7 22.53 12.79 86.82
CA CYS A 7 22.35 14.23 87.04
C CYS A 7 23.50 14.79 86.23
N GLU A 8 23.13 15.74 85.36
CA GLU A 8 23.87 16.99 85.22
C GLU A 8 25.38 16.76 85.02
N GLY A 9 25.79 16.65 83.76
CA GLY A 9 25.85 17.84 82.94
C GLY A 9 27.26 18.38 83.11
N SER A 10 28.11 18.18 82.11
CA SER A 10 28.32 19.32 81.24
C SER A 10 28.61 18.84 79.81
N VAL A 11 27.53 18.78 78.99
CA VAL A 11 27.54 19.13 77.56
C VAL A 11 27.16 20.60 77.50
N ASN A 12 28.00 21.46 76.97
CA ASN A 12 29.43 21.38 77.24
C ASN A 12 29.76 21.73 78.70
N ILE A 13 28.78 21.97 79.57
CA ILE A 13 28.51 23.34 80.03
C ILE A 13 27.59 23.91 78.94
N GLU A 14 26.28 24.11 79.03
CA GLU A 14 25.23 23.96 80.04
C GLU A 14 23.92 23.75 79.22
N ASP A 15 22.89 23.16 79.83
CA ASP A 15 21.51 23.05 79.34
C ASP A 15 21.18 22.01 78.24
N SER A 16 21.12 20.75 78.69
CA SER A 16 20.44 19.63 78.04
C SER A 16 18.94 19.60 78.38
N CYS A 17 18.06 19.85 77.41
CA CYS A 17 16.69 19.31 77.41
C CYS A 17 16.01 19.34 76.03
N ILE A 18 16.78 19.34 74.93
CA ILE A 18 16.23 19.51 73.59
C ILE A 18 16.38 18.24 72.71
N LEU A 19 17.36 17.36 72.95
CA LEU A 19 17.65 16.25 72.02
C LEU A 19 16.74 15.02 72.11
N GLU A 20 16.11 14.71 73.25
CA GLU A 20 15.23 13.52 73.35
C GLU A 20 13.89 13.75 72.67
N ASP A 21 13.24 14.87 72.97
CA ASP A 21 12.01 15.25 72.30
C ASP A 21 12.28 15.66 70.84
N GLU A 22 13.43 16.26 70.49
CA GLU A 22 13.74 16.52 69.09
C GLU A 22 14.07 15.25 68.31
N MET A 23 14.83 14.28 68.83
CA MET A 23 15.07 13.01 68.11
C MET A 23 13.82 12.15 68.01
N TYR A 24 13.01 12.08 69.06
CA TYR A 24 11.74 11.35 69.05
C TYR A 24 10.74 12.02 68.10
N ASN A 25 10.60 13.35 68.16
CA ASN A 25 9.75 14.09 67.23
C ASN A 25 10.31 14.10 65.80
N TYR A 26 11.63 14.02 65.60
CA TYR A 26 12.27 13.89 64.29
C TYR A 26 12.05 12.49 63.70
N CYS A 27 12.11 11.44 64.52
CA CYS A 27 11.81 10.06 64.12
C CYS A 27 10.31 9.86 63.85
N LEU A 28 9.42 10.56 64.58
CA LEU A 28 7.98 10.62 64.30
C LEU A 28 7.66 11.41 63.03
N LYS A 29 8.39 12.50 62.76
CA LYS A 29 8.23 13.32 61.53
C LYS A 29 8.90 12.71 60.30
N HIS A 30 9.90 11.83 60.46
CA HIS A 30 10.66 11.21 59.37
C HIS A 30 10.85 9.69 59.57
N PRO A 31 9.77 8.89 59.46
CA PRO A 31 9.80 7.45 59.74
C PRO A 31 10.74 6.62 58.84
N ALA A 32 11.11 7.12 57.66
CA ALA A 32 12.11 6.48 56.80
C ALA A 32 13.54 6.55 57.37
N LYS A 33 13.88 7.63 58.07
CA LYS A 33 15.19 7.83 58.74
C LYS A 33 15.31 7.00 60.02
N ALA A 34 14.20 6.82 60.75
CA ALA A 34 14.13 5.93 61.91
C ALA A 34 14.42 4.46 61.53
N LYS A 35 13.99 4.04 60.33
CA LYS A 35 14.26 2.69 59.78
C LYS A 35 15.73 2.51 59.39
N ALA A 36 16.39 3.55 58.90
CA ALA A 36 17.83 3.58 58.61
C ALA A 36 18.68 3.51 59.89
N PHE A 37 18.31 4.26 60.93
CA PHE A 37 18.95 4.19 62.26
C PHE A 37 18.76 2.82 62.93
N SER A 38 17.57 2.22 62.80
CA SER A 38 17.31 0.85 63.26
C SER A 38 18.15 -0.20 62.50
N LEU A 39 18.39 -0.03 61.20
CA LEU A 39 19.27 -0.90 60.42
C LEU A 39 20.75 -0.75 60.84
N LEU A 40 21.22 0.47 61.06
CA LEU A 40 22.59 0.73 61.51
C LEU A 40 22.85 0.16 62.92
N LEU A 41 21.88 0.33 63.83
CA LEU A 41 21.95 -0.23 65.17
C LEU A 41 21.95 -1.77 65.12
N SER A 42 21.16 -2.38 64.23
CA SER A 42 21.08 -3.86 64.10
C SER A 42 22.34 -4.48 63.48
N PHE A 43 23.08 -3.77 62.61
CA PHE A 43 24.40 -4.24 62.16
C PHE A 43 25.47 -4.12 63.25
N SER A 44 25.48 -3.04 64.04
CA SER A 44 26.38 -2.91 65.20
C SER A 44 26.11 -3.97 66.27
N ILE A 45 24.84 -4.33 66.48
CA ILE A 45 24.43 -5.43 67.37
C ILE A 45 24.88 -6.79 66.79
N ALA A 46 24.75 -7.00 65.48
CA ALA A 46 25.20 -8.23 64.84
C ALA A 46 26.74 -8.41 64.90
N GLU A 47 27.50 -7.31 64.82
CA GLU A 47 28.95 -7.31 65.05
C GLU A 47 29.32 -7.55 66.51
N PHE A 48 28.60 -6.92 67.44
CA PHE A 48 28.75 -7.18 68.87
C PHE A 48 28.49 -8.66 69.19
N ASP A 49 27.43 -9.26 68.64
CA ASP A 49 27.11 -10.68 68.80
C ASP A 49 28.22 -11.57 68.24
N LYS A 50 28.76 -11.24 67.05
CA LYS A 50 29.88 -11.98 66.43
C LYS A 50 31.15 -11.91 67.28
N VAL A 51 31.51 -10.73 67.79
CA VAL A 51 32.70 -10.53 68.64
C VAL A 51 32.56 -11.24 69.98
N ASN A 52 31.34 -11.35 70.51
CA ASN A 52 31.05 -12.03 71.77
C ASN A 52 30.62 -13.50 71.61
N ASN A 53 30.77 -14.10 70.40
CA ASN A 53 30.37 -15.47 70.08
C ASN A 53 28.90 -15.82 70.41
N ILE A 54 28.02 -14.83 70.36
CA ILE A 54 26.58 -14.99 70.56
C ILE A 54 25.95 -15.44 69.22
N ASN A 55 25.46 -16.67 69.18
CA ASN A 55 24.89 -17.24 67.96
C ASN A 55 23.41 -16.85 67.80
N SER A 56 23.17 -15.73 67.12
CA SER A 56 21.85 -15.25 66.73
C SER A 56 21.63 -15.49 65.23
N GLU A 57 20.57 -16.23 64.88
CA GLU A 57 20.20 -16.49 63.48
C GLU A 57 19.94 -15.19 62.71
N ILE A 58 19.40 -14.18 63.38
CA ILE A 58 19.11 -12.86 62.83
C ILE A 58 20.42 -12.09 62.59
N SER A 59 21.35 -12.12 63.55
CA SER A 59 22.66 -11.45 63.45
C SER A 59 23.51 -12.07 62.34
N ASN A 60 23.47 -13.41 62.19
CA ASN A 60 24.16 -14.11 61.09
C ASN A 60 23.57 -13.77 59.71
N ARG A 61 22.24 -13.61 59.59
CA ARG A 61 21.61 -13.15 58.35
C ARG A 61 21.99 -11.71 58.00
N LEU A 62 22.07 -10.83 58.99
CA LEU A 62 22.50 -9.45 58.80
C LEU A 62 23.96 -9.36 58.33
N LEU A 63 24.87 -10.12 58.93
CA LEU A 63 26.28 -10.19 58.49
C LEU A 63 26.42 -10.72 57.05
N LYS A 64 25.58 -11.70 56.65
CA LYS A 64 25.57 -12.24 55.28
C LYS A 64 25.05 -11.23 54.25
N ILE A 65 24.07 -10.40 54.64
CA ILE A 65 23.57 -9.30 53.79
C ILE A 65 24.65 -8.22 53.62
N LYS A 66 25.42 -7.93 54.67
CA LYS A 66 26.57 -7.01 54.62
C LYS A 66 27.68 -7.52 53.68
N GLU A 67 28.04 -8.81 53.74
CA GLU A 67 28.99 -9.43 52.80
C GLU A 67 28.52 -9.39 51.33
N LEU A 68 27.22 -9.47 51.07
CA LEU A 68 26.66 -9.45 49.71
C LEU A 68 26.55 -8.05 49.10
N LEU A 69 26.32 -7.01 49.91
CA LEU A 69 26.11 -5.64 49.45
C LEU A 69 27.39 -4.79 49.45
N GLY A 70 28.42 -5.22 50.17
CA GLY A 70 29.72 -4.55 50.28
C GLY A 70 29.73 -3.44 51.34
N ASP A 71 30.83 -3.36 52.09
CA ASP A 71 31.00 -2.43 53.22
C ASP A 71 30.87 -0.96 52.80
N ASP A 72 31.36 -0.61 51.61
CA ASP A 72 31.30 0.76 51.07
C ASP A 72 29.86 1.24 50.82
N LEU A 73 28.98 0.34 50.39
CA LEU A 73 27.57 0.63 50.15
C LEU A 73 26.86 0.89 51.49
N CYS A 74 27.16 0.07 52.50
CA CYS A 74 26.65 0.23 53.87
C CYS A 74 27.12 1.53 54.55
N ILE A 75 28.39 1.90 54.37
CA ILE A 75 28.95 3.16 54.89
C ILE A 75 28.35 4.37 54.14
N TRP A 76 28.13 4.25 52.83
CA TRP A 76 27.45 5.29 52.06
C TRP A 76 26.00 5.49 52.55
N TYR A 77 25.28 4.40 52.81
CA TYR A 77 23.91 4.45 53.37
C TYR A 77 23.86 5.11 54.75
N SER A 78 24.88 4.92 55.59
CA SER A 78 24.93 5.53 56.92
C SER A 78 25.12 7.04 56.89
N LYS A 79 25.71 7.57 55.82
CA LYS A 79 26.05 8.99 55.67
C LYS A 79 25.08 9.76 54.76
N ASN A 80 24.25 9.07 53.99
CA ASN A 80 23.48 9.68 52.91
C ASN A 80 21.99 9.26 52.96
N ASN A 81 21.25 9.77 53.97
CA ASN A 81 19.83 9.46 54.19
C ASN A 81 18.95 9.70 52.95
N ASN A 82 19.15 10.81 52.22
CA ASN A 82 18.41 11.07 50.98
C ASN A 82 18.76 10.06 49.87
N GLY A 83 20.01 9.59 49.83
CA GLY A 83 20.47 8.56 48.91
C GLY A 83 19.84 7.19 49.21
N LEU A 84 19.66 6.85 50.49
CA LEU A 84 18.96 5.65 50.93
C LEU A 84 17.46 5.71 50.59
N GLU A 85 16.79 6.83 50.87
CA GLU A 85 15.36 7.00 50.50
C GLU A 85 15.15 6.84 48.99
N ASN A 86 16.03 7.43 48.17
CA ASN A 86 15.98 7.28 46.73
C ASN A 86 16.22 5.84 46.26
N LEU A 87 17.21 5.15 46.84
CA LEU A 87 17.53 3.78 46.46
C LEU A 87 16.45 2.78 46.90
N VAL A 88 15.88 2.95 48.09
CA VAL A 88 14.72 2.17 48.56
C VAL A 88 13.50 2.43 47.68
N SER A 89 13.25 3.68 47.30
CA SER A 89 12.19 4.04 46.35
C SER A 89 12.40 3.37 44.98
N MET A 90 13.63 3.39 44.47
CA MET A 90 14.01 2.71 43.21
C MET A 90 13.84 1.18 43.30
N LEU A 91 14.28 0.56 44.40
CA LEU A 91 14.15 -0.89 44.60
C LEU A 91 12.68 -1.29 44.78
N ASN A 92 11.88 -0.53 45.54
CA ASN A 92 10.45 -0.79 45.67
C ASN A 92 9.73 -0.64 44.33
N SER A 93 10.03 0.41 43.57
CA SER A 93 9.49 0.59 42.22
C SER A 93 9.87 -0.57 41.29
N PHE A 94 11.10 -1.08 41.40
CA PHE A 94 11.55 -2.26 40.65
C PHE A 94 10.80 -3.54 41.06
N VAL A 95 10.65 -3.78 42.36
CA VAL A 95 9.89 -4.94 42.90
C VAL A 95 8.43 -4.87 42.47
N GLU A 96 7.77 -3.72 42.62
CA GLU A 96 6.38 -3.52 42.17
C GLU A 96 6.24 -3.77 40.67
N THR A 97 7.19 -3.29 39.86
CA THR A 97 7.19 -3.53 38.41
C THR A 97 7.37 -5.01 38.07
N TYR A 98 8.22 -5.72 38.82
CA TYR A 98 8.46 -7.15 38.66
C TYR A 98 7.23 -7.99 39.06
N GLU A 99 6.61 -7.68 40.20
CA GLU A 99 5.40 -8.35 40.67
C GLU A 99 4.21 -8.12 39.72
N ASP A 100 4.01 -6.90 39.23
CA ASP A 100 2.98 -6.58 38.22
C ASP A 100 3.22 -7.34 36.91
N ALA A 101 4.49 -7.44 36.47
CA ALA A 101 4.85 -8.21 35.29
C ALA A 101 4.59 -9.71 35.48
N GLN A 102 4.90 -10.27 36.66
CA GLN A 102 4.66 -11.67 36.97
C GLN A 102 3.16 -11.99 37.04
N LYS A 103 2.36 -11.14 37.70
CA LYS A 103 0.90 -11.24 37.72
C LYS A 103 0.30 -11.20 36.32
N THR A 104 0.80 -10.31 35.46
CA THR A 104 0.39 -10.23 34.05
C THR A 104 0.69 -11.54 33.31
N LYS A 105 1.90 -12.11 33.50
CA LYS A 105 2.27 -13.39 32.89
C LYS A 105 1.36 -14.52 33.35
N ASP A 106 1.06 -14.60 34.64
CA ASP A 106 0.16 -15.63 35.19
C ASP A 106 -1.26 -15.51 34.61
N GLN A 107 -1.76 -14.28 34.46
CA GLN A 107 -3.06 -14.00 33.82
C GLN A 107 -3.10 -14.35 32.33
N LEU A 108 -1.95 -14.31 31.63
CA LEU A 108 -1.85 -14.65 30.21
C LEU A 108 -1.58 -16.14 29.97
N ASN A 109 -0.90 -16.82 30.89
CA ASN A 109 -0.42 -18.20 30.72
C ASN A 109 -1.55 -19.20 30.46
N GLN A 110 -2.61 -19.16 31.27
CA GLN A 110 -3.76 -20.06 31.08
C GLN A 110 -4.53 -19.76 29.78
N PRO A 111 -4.95 -18.51 29.49
CA PRO A 111 -5.63 -18.17 28.25
C PRO A 111 -4.84 -18.50 26.97
N ILE A 112 -3.52 -18.31 26.98
CA ILE A 112 -2.66 -18.64 25.83
C ILE A 112 -2.63 -20.15 25.59
N LYS A 113 -2.53 -20.95 26.67
CA LYS A 113 -2.54 -22.42 26.57
C LYS A 113 -3.89 -22.97 26.14
N SER A 114 -4.99 -22.29 26.45
CA SER A 114 -6.34 -22.69 26.08
C SER A 114 -6.80 -22.14 24.72
N LEU A 115 -5.92 -21.51 23.92
CA LEU A 115 -6.29 -21.00 22.61
C LEU A 115 -6.78 -22.13 21.69
N ALA A 116 -7.87 -21.88 20.96
CA ALA A 116 -8.34 -22.81 19.95
C ALA A 116 -7.25 -23.05 18.90
N THR A 117 -6.85 -24.32 18.72
CA THR A 117 -5.76 -24.72 17.82
C THR A 117 -5.99 -24.27 16.38
N ASN A 118 -7.25 -24.22 15.95
CA ASN A 118 -7.62 -23.78 14.61
C ASN A 118 -7.28 -22.31 14.37
N ASN A 119 -7.13 -21.48 15.41
CA ASN A 119 -6.76 -20.07 15.27
C ASN A 119 -5.24 -19.87 15.06
N TYR A 120 -4.40 -20.88 15.21
CA TYR A 120 -2.93 -20.71 15.33
C TYR A 120 -2.28 -20.12 14.08
N GLU A 121 -2.80 -20.47 12.90
CA GLU A 121 -2.33 -19.99 11.60
C GLU A 121 -2.90 -18.61 11.22
N ALA A 122 -3.79 -18.06 12.05
CA ALA A 122 -4.39 -16.76 11.78
C ALA A 122 -3.37 -15.63 12.00
N LYS A 123 -3.37 -14.66 11.07
CA LYS A 123 -2.64 -13.41 11.18
C LYS A 123 -3.26 -12.52 12.27
N ILE A 124 -2.43 -12.00 13.16
CA ILE A 124 -2.88 -11.20 14.31
C ILE A 124 -3.43 -9.84 13.88
N ALA A 125 -2.80 -9.16 12.92
CA ALA A 125 -3.21 -7.80 12.54
C ALA A 125 -4.69 -7.72 12.07
N PRO A 126 -5.17 -8.58 11.16
CA PRO A 126 -6.60 -8.62 10.82
C PRO A 126 -7.51 -8.99 12.01
N LEU A 127 -7.07 -9.90 12.89
CA LEU A 127 -7.83 -10.25 14.09
C LEU A 127 -7.99 -9.07 15.05
N ILE A 128 -6.96 -8.23 15.21
CA ILE A 128 -7.04 -6.99 15.98
C ILE A 128 -8.08 -6.05 15.34
N SER A 129 -8.07 -5.91 14.02
CA SER A 129 -9.08 -5.09 13.31
C SER A 129 -10.52 -5.58 13.55
N ALA A 130 -10.70 -6.88 13.75
CA ALA A 130 -11.98 -7.49 14.09
C ALA A 130 -12.38 -7.36 15.58
N PHE A 131 -11.41 -7.40 16.49
CA PHE A 131 -11.63 -7.62 17.93
C PHE A 131 -12.47 -6.57 18.66
N GLY A 132 -12.33 -5.26 18.38
CA GLY A 132 -13.04 -4.29 19.23
C GLY A 132 -12.91 -2.80 18.91
N SER A 133 -13.09 -1.98 19.96
CA SER A 133 -13.14 -0.51 19.91
C SER A 133 -11.84 0.10 19.38
N LYS A 134 -11.95 1.26 18.72
CA LYS A 134 -10.82 1.93 18.03
C LYS A 134 -9.60 2.08 18.95
N ASP A 135 -9.79 2.49 20.20
CA ASP A 135 -8.69 2.74 21.14
C ASP A 135 -7.93 1.47 21.53
N GLY A 136 -8.65 0.38 21.81
CA GLY A 136 -8.06 -0.92 22.12
C GLY A 136 -7.29 -1.50 20.94
N THR A 137 -7.83 -1.35 19.72
CA THR A 137 -7.16 -1.81 18.50
C THR A 137 -5.86 -1.07 18.21
N ILE A 138 -5.81 0.26 18.44
CA ILE A 138 -4.59 1.05 18.21
C ILE A 138 -3.47 0.64 19.17
N VAL A 139 -3.79 0.42 20.45
CA VAL A 139 -2.82 -0.04 21.45
C VAL A 139 -2.23 -1.39 21.05
N LEU A 140 -3.08 -2.35 20.67
CA LEU A 140 -2.64 -3.67 20.25
C LEU A 140 -1.84 -3.63 18.95
N SER A 141 -2.30 -2.90 17.92
CA SER A 141 -1.57 -2.79 16.64
C SER A 141 -0.15 -2.28 16.84
N LYS A 142 0.04 -1.17 17.59
CA LYS A 142 1.36 -0.63 17.89
C LYS A 142 2.23 -1.61 18.69
N PHE A 143 1.62 -2.32 19.63
CA PHE A 143 2.32 -3.33 20.43
C PHE A 143 2.84 -4.48 19.55
N PHE A 144 1.96 -5.07 18.72
CA PHE A 144 2.30 -6.20 17.86
C PHE A 144 3.28 -5.84 16.74
N GLU A 145 3.21 -4.61 16.20
CA GLU A 145 4.21 -4.06 15.28
C GLU A 145 5.59 -3.95 15.95
N ARG A 146 5.66 -3.42 17.18
CA ARG A 146 6.92 -3.28 17.93
C ARG A 146 7.62 -4.62 18.16
N ILE A 147 6.85 -5.66 18.48
CA ILE A 147 7.39 -7.00 18.79
C ILE A 147 7.52 -7.90 17.55
N LYS A 148 7.09 -7.43 16.37
CA LYS A 148 7.13 -8.15 15.09
C LYS A 148 6.53 -9.54 15.16
N LEU A 149 5.32 -9.64 15.71
CA LEU A 149 4.66 -10.91 15.97
C LEU A 149 3.42 -11.01 15.06
N THR A 150 3.45 -11.97 14.13
CA THR A 150 2.53 -12.00 12.98
C THR A 150 1.38 -12.99 13.17
N TYR A 151 1.64 -14.16 13.76
CA TYR A 151 0.67 -15.25 13.85
C TYR A 151 0.28 -15.57 15.29
N VAL A 152 -0.94 -16.08 15.48
CA VAL A 152 -1.48 -16.45 16.81
C VAL A 152 -0.62 -17.51 17.51
N ARG A 153 -0.05 -18.48 16.78
CA ARG A 153 0.87 -19.48 17.35
C ARG A 153 2.06 -18.89 18.09
N ASP A 154 2.48 -17.68 17.69
CA ASP A 154 3.66 -17.02 18.26
C ASP A 154 3.34 -16.27 19.56
N LEU A 155 2.07 -16.23 20.01
CA LEU A 155 1.65 -15.53 21.23
C LEU A 155 2.30 -16.09 22.50
N LEU A 156 2.78 -17.34 22.49
CA LEU A 156 3.55 -17.91 23.61
C LEU A 156 4.81 -17.08 23.94
N ARG A 157 5.37 -16.36 22.97
CA ARG A 157 6.52 -15.46 23.16
C ARG A 157 6.22 -14.31 24.12
N LEU A 158 4.94 -13.96 24.32
CA LEU A 158 4.54 -12.91 25.25
C LEU A 158 4.87 -13.26 26.71
N LEU A 159 4.95 -14.55 27.05
CA LEU A 159 5.27 -15.00 28.40
C LEU A 159 6.71 -14.71 28.82
N THR A 160 7.61 -14.46 27.86
CA THR A 160 9.02 -14.13 28.13
C THR A 160 9.30 -12.63 28.12
N MET A 161 8.30 -11.79 27.84
CA MET A 161 8.47 -10.35 27.64
C MET A 161 7.94 -9.52 28.83
N THR A 162 8.43 -8.29 28.95
CA THR A 162 7.85 -7.25 29.82
C THR A 162 6.75 -6.52 29.05
N ILE A 163 5.55 -6.45 29.63
CA ILE A 163 4.36 -5.88 29.00
C ILE A 163 3.88 -4.71 29.86
N GLY A 164 3.63 -3.55 29.24
CA GLY A 164 3.13 -2.39 29.97
C GLY A 164 1.70 -2.59 30.48
N LYS A 165 1.33 -1.91 31.57
CA LYS A 165 0.02 -2.04 32.24
C LYS A 165 -1.19 -1.75 31.33
N ASN A 166 -1.08 -0.78 30.42
CA ASN A 166 -2.15 -0.48 29.47
C ASN A 166 -2.25 -1.53 28.34
N GLU A 167 -1.10 -2.08 27.93
CA GLU A 167 -1.02 -3.12 26.90
C GLU A 167 -1.60 -4.43 27.43
N SER A 168 -1.30 -4.78 28.69
CA SER A 168 -1.73 -6.03 29.32
C SER A 168 -3.24 -6.16 29.41
N LEU A 169 -3.96 -5.10 29.78
CA LEU A 169 -5.42 -5.14 29.89
C LEU A 169 -6.11 -5.42 28.54
N GLN A 170 -5.65 -4.78 27.45
CA GLN A 170 -6.20 -5.03 26.11
C GLN A 170 -5.80 -6.41 25.59
N LEU A 171 -4.57 -6.82 25.87
CA LEU A 171 -4.03 -8.12 25.46
C LEU A 171 -4.80 -9.28 26.11
N ILE A 172 -5.06 -9.20 27.41
CA ILE A 172 -5.84 -10.23 28.13
C ILE A 172 -7.22 -10.39 27.48
N LYS A 173 -7.93 -9.29 27.20
CA LYS A 173 -9.25 -9.35 26.56
C LYS A 173 -9.16 -9.94 25.14
N PHE A 174 -8.13 -9.59 24.38
CA PHE A 174 -7.91 -10.11 23.03
C PHE A 174 -7.66 -11.63 23.03
N ILE A 175 -6.80 -12.11 23.92
CA ILE A 175 -6.49 -13.55 24.03
C ILE A 175 -7.69 -14.34 24.50
N HIS A 176 -8.46 -13.84 25.48
CA HIS A 176 -9.71 -14.47 25.87
C HIS A 176 -10.69 -14.58 24.70
N TRP A 177 -10.80 -13.52 23.89
CA TRP A 177 -11.61 -13.59 22.68
C TRP A 177 -11.10 -14.65 21.72
N LEU A 178 -9.79 -14.80 21.51
CA LEU A 178 -9.20 -15.87 20.69
C LEU A 178 -9.35 -17.29 21.28
N GLY A 179 -9.87 -17.44 22.48
CA GLY A 179 -10.14 -18.74 23.10
C GLY A 179 -11.18 -19.57 22.33
N GLU A 180 -12.10 -18.93 21.62
CA GLU A 180 -13.07 -19.61 20.75
C GLU A 180 -12.54 -19.80 19.32
N ASP A 181 -12.90 -20.90 18.67
CA ASP A 181 -12.68 -21.08 17.23
C ASP A 181 -13.44 -20.01 16.44
N LYS A 182 -12.69 -19.10 15.80
CA LYS A 182 -13.29 -17.95 15.13
C LYS A 182 -14.08 -18.34 13.89
N ILE A 183 -13.62 -19.35 13.15
CA ILE A 183 -14.30 -19.80 11.93
C ILE A 183 -15.63 -20.47 12.27
N ILE A 184 -15.66 -21.32 13.30
CA ILE A 184 -16.91 -21.95 13.76
C ILE A 184 -17.92 -20.89 14.20
N VAL A 185 -17.48 -19.90 14.98
CA VAL A 185 -18.35 -18.80 15.43
C VAL A 185 -18.90 -18.00 14.24
N LEU A 186 -18.08 -17.73 13.22
CA LEU A 186 -18.54 -17.06 12.00
C LEU A 186 -19.59 -17.89 11.26
N ARG A 187 -19.33 -19.18 11.02
CA ARG A 187 -20.24 -20.07 10.29
C ARG A 187 -21.60 -20.17 10.97
N HIS A 188 -21.60 -20.35 12.29
CA HIS A 188 -22.84 -20.40 13.07
C HIS A 188 -23.63 -19.09 12.98
N LYS A 189 -22.98 -17.93 13.12
CA LYS A 189 -23.66 -16.63 13.00
C LYS A 189 -24.17 -16.36 11.59
N LEU A 190 -23.42 -16.74 10.57
CA LEU A 190 -23.79 -16.58 9.16
C LEU A 190 -25.00 -17.45 8.81
N HIS A 191 -24.99 -18.73 9.19
CA HIS A 191 -26.10 -19.66 9.00
C HIS A 191 -27.40 -19.10 9.60
N ASN A 192 -27.32 -18.57 10.82
CA ASN A 192 -28.46 -18.03 11.55
C ASN A 192 -28.98 -16.67 11.00
N LEU A 193 -28.37 -16.12 9.95
CA LEU A 193 -28.93 -14.95 9.26
C LEU A 193 -30.17 -15.33 8.46
N SER A 194 -30.29 -16.56 7.96
CA SER A 194 -31.50 -17.03 7.29
C SER A 194 -32.53 -17.44 8.33
N LYS A 195 -33.78 -16.99 8.20
CA LYS A 195 -34.87 -17.39 9.11
C LYS A 195 -35.48 -18.74 8.74
N THR A 196 -35.42 -19.08 7.46
CA THR A 196 -36.02 -20.29 6.89
C THR A 196 -35.10 -20.83 5.80
N ASP A 197 -35.11 -22.15 5.61
CA ASP A 197 -34.36 -22.81 4.54
C ASP A 197 -34.78 -22.29 3.16
N ARG A 198 -36.06 -21.95 2.98
CA ARG A 198 -36.57 -21.37 1.74
C ARG A 198 -35.92 -20.03 1.43
N ASP A 199 -35.81 -19.13 2.41
CA ASP A 199 -35.14 -17.84 2.24
C ASP A 199 -33.68 -18.05 1.84
N GLU A 200 -32.99 -19.00 2.50
CA GLU A 200 -31.60 -19.32 2.17
C GLU A 200 -31.45 -19.81 0.73
N GLN A 201 -32.28 -20.75 0.30
CA GLN A 201 -32.24 -21.32 -1.05
C GLN A 201 -32.56 -20.29 -2.14
N ILE A 202 -33.46 -19.33 -1.86
CA ILE A 202 -33.71 -18.19 -2.75
C ILE A 202 -32.43 -17.37 -2.92
N ILE A 203 -31.73 -17.07 -1.82
CA ILE A 203 -30.51 -16.27 -1.85
C ILE A 203 -29.37 -17.01 -2.54
N ARG A 204 -29.17 -18.31 -2.28
CA ARG A 204 -28.18 -19.14 -2.99
C ARG A 204 -28.42 -19.12 -4.49
N LYS A 205 -29.68 -19.22 -4.93
CA LYS A 205 -30.02 -19.14 -6.35
C LYS A 205 -29.65 -17.78 -6.96
N ARG A 206 -29.91 -16.70 -6.22
CA ARG A 206 -29.54 -15.34 -6.63
C ARG A 206 -28.02 -15.12 -6.62
N ALA A 207 -27.29 -15.70 -5.66
CA ALA A 207 -25.84 -15.69 -5.59
C ALA A 207 -25.18 -16.39 -6.80
N LYS A 208 -25.83 -17.41 -7.35
CA LYS A 208 -25.42 -18.10 -8.60
C LYS A 208 -25.70 -17.32 -9.88
N GLY A 209 -26.28 -16.11 -9.77
CA GLY A 209 -26.52 -15.21 -10.91
C GLY A 209 -27.90 -15.31 -11.54
N ASN A 210 -28.80 -16.17 -11.04
CA ASN A 210 -30.17 -16.26 -11.56
C ASN A 210 -30.91 -14.93 -11.46
N THR A 211 -31.76 -14.62 -12.45
CA THR A 211 -32.54 -13.38 -12.48
C THR A 211 -33.69 -13.39 -11.46
N LEU A 212 -34.33 -12.23 -11.24
CA LEU A 212 -35.50 -12.14 -10.35
C LEU A 212 -36.65 -13.00 -10.90
N GLU A 213 -36.78 -13.02 -12.23
CA GLU A 213 -37.81 -13.75 -12.96
C GLU A 213 -37.61 -15.26 -12.89
N GLU A 214 -36.37 -15.74 -13.11
CA GLU A 214 -36.03 -17.15 -12.95
C GLU A 214 -36.24 -17.63 -11.52
N THR A 215 -35.89 -16.80 -10.55
CA THR A 215 -36.02 -17.13 -9.12
C THR A 215 -37.49 -17.10 -8.69
N SER A 216 -38.25 -16.10 -9.13
CA SER A 216 -39.67 -15.96 -8.80
C SER A 216 -40.51 -17.10 -9.37
N ALA A 217 -40.21 -17.53 -10.59
CA ALA A 217 -40.90 -18.66 -11.23
C ALA A 217 -40.69 -19.96 -10.45
N VAL A 218 -39.46 -20.26 -10.03
CA VAL A 218 -39.12 -21.51 -9.32
C VAL A 218 -39.77 -21.57 -7.93
N TYR A 219 -39.81 -20.45 -7.23
CA TYR A 219 -40.34 -20.41 -5.85
C TYR A 219 -41.79 -19.94 -5.76
N ALA A 220 -42.48 -19.77 -6.90
CA ALA A 220 -43.84 -19.24 -6.96
C ALA A 220 -44.03 -17.95 -6.14
N LEU A 221 -43.13 -16.99 -6.34
CA LEU A 221 -43.14 -15.67 -5.71
C LEU A 221 -43.32 -14.57 -6.77
N THR A 222 -43.63 -13.35 -6.35
CA THR A 222 -43.50 -12.17 -7.21
C THR A 222 -42.04 -11.70 -7.24
N HIS A 223 -41.64 -10.92 -8.25
CA HIS A 223 -40.32 -10.27 -8.28
C HIS A 223 -40.07 -9.46 -7.01
N GLU A 224 -41.10 -8.77 -6.52
CA GLU A 224 -41.04 -7.97 -5.30
C GLU A 224 -40.89 -8.84 -4.05
N GLY A 225 -41.53 -10.01 -4.00
CA GLY A 225 -41.32 -10.98 -2.91
C GLY A 225 -39.87 -11.43 -2.79
N VAL A 226 -39.21 -11.76 -3.91
CA VAL A 226 -37.79 -12.11 -3.94
C VAL A 226 -36.93 -10.93 -3.47
N ARG A 227 -37.20 -9.70 -3.94
CA ARG A 227 -36.49 -8.49 -3.50
C ARG A 227 -36.63 -8.23 -2.00
N GLN A 228 -37.81 -8.44 -1.43
CA GLN A 228 -38.03 -8.24 0.00
C GLN A 228 -37.23 -9.23 0.85
N ILE A 229 -37.15 -10.50 0.42
CA ILE A 229 -36.34 -11.52 1.09
C ILE A 229 -34.85 -11.14 1.03
N GLU A 230 -34.35 -10.78 -0.16
CA GLU A 230 -32.96 -10.27 -0.32
C GLU A 230 -32.67 -9.10 0.59
N LYS A 231 -33.54 -8.07 0.59
CA LYS A 231 -33.36 -6.87 1.40
C LYS A 231 -33.36 -7.18 2.90
N LYS A 232 -34.18 -8.12 3.36
CA LYS A 232 -34.24 -8.55 4.76
C LYS A 232 -32.97 -9.30 5.17
N LEU A 233 -32.46 -10.20 4.33
CA LEU A 233 -31.20 -10.89 4.61
C LEU A 233 -30.03 -9.90 4.59
N GLN A 234 -29.94 -9.05 3.57
CA GLN A 234 -28.87 -8.06 3.42
C GLN A 234 -28.76 -7.16 4.66
N LYS A 235 -29.89 -6.65 5.19
CA LYS A 235 -29.88 -5.86 6.43
C LYS A 235 -29.30 -6.62 7.64
N ARG A 236 -29.57 -7.92 7.76
CA ARG A 236 -28.99 -8.75 8.83
C ARG A 236 -27.52 -9.01 8.59
N PHE A 237 -27.13 -9.20 7.33
CA PHE A 237 -25.73 -9.33 6.93
C PHE A 237 -24.92 -8.05 7.21
N ASP A 238 -25.47 -6.87 6.91
CA ASP A 238 -24.81 -5.59 7.19
C ASP A 238 -24.55 -5.43 8.70
N HIS A 239 -25.52 -5.82 9.54
CA HIS A 239 -25.37 -5.83 10.99
C HIS A 239 -24.29 -6.83 11.45
N TYR A 240 -24.28 -8.03 10.87
CA TYR A 240 -23.24 -9.04 11.09
C TYR A 240 -21.84 -8.52 10.71
N ILE A 241 -21.72 -7.79 9.59
CA ILE A 241 -20.47 -7.17 9.16
C ILE A 241 -19.96 -6.14 10.16
N ILE A 242 -20.85 -5.28 10.66
CA ILE A 242 -20.48 -4.21 11.61
C ILE A 242 -20.08 -4.80 12.98
N GLN A 243 -20.84 -5.77 13.49
CA GLN A 243 -20.61 -6.32 14.83
C GLN A 243 -19.44 -7.30 14.89
N ILE A 244 -19.33 -8.19 13.91
CA ILE A 244 -18.40 -9.32 13.96
C ILE A 244 -17.17 -9.07 13.10
N LYS A 245 -17.29 -8.21 12.07
CA LYS A 245 -16.22 -7.95 11.10
C LYS A 245 -15.64 -9.25 10.50
N PRO A 246 -16.50 -10.14 9.99
CA PRO A 246 -16.11 -11.46 9.49
C PRO A 246 -15.09 -11.38 8.35
N HIS A 247 -15.11 -10.32 7.53
CA HIS A 247 -14.15 -10.13 6.44
C HIS A 247 -12.71 -9.99 6.96
N TYR A 248 -12.49 -9.34 8.11
CA TYR A 248 -11.17 -9.28 8.75
C TYR A 248 -10.77 -10.62 9.36
N ILE A 249 -11.71 -11.32 10.01
CA ILE A 249 -11.45 -12.64 10.60
C ILE A 249 -11.07 -13.63 9.50
N LEU A 250 -11.85 -13.73 8.42
CA LEU A 250 -11.54 -14.62 7.30
C LEU A 250 -10.19 -14.25 6.65
N TYR A 251 -9.93 -12.95 6.46
CA TYR A 251 -8.66 -12.48 5.93
C TYR A 251 -7.46 -12.85 6.83
N ALA A 252 -7.66 -12.98 8.13
CA ALA A 252 -6.63 -13.48 9.04
C ALA A 252 -6.14 -14.89 8.65
N PHE A 253 -7.01 -15.73 8.10
CA PHE A 253 -6.70 -17.09 7.66
C PHE A 253 -6.31 -17.18 6.18
N SER A 254 -6.37 -16.07 5.45
CA SER A 254 -5.96 -16.02 4.04
C SER A 254 -4.46 -16.26 3.91
N LYS A 255 -4.06 -17.05 2.90
CA LYS A 255 -2.66 -17.17 2.51
C LYS A 255 -2.15 -15.88 1.87
N ASN A 256 -3.04 -15.19 1.17
CA ASN A 256 -2.75 -13.95 0.46
C ASN A 256 -2.51 -12.80 1.44
N THR A 257 -1.60 -11.92 1.06
CA THR A 257 -1.43 -10.61 1.67
C THR A 257 -2.28 -9.60 0.87
N GLY A 258 -2.82 -8.58 1.52
CA GLY A 258 -3.61 -7.51 0.87
C GLY A 258 -5.07 -7.87 0.53
N TYR A 259 -5.41 -9.14 0.32
CA TYR A 259 -6.76 -9.56 -0.04
C TYR A 259 -7.11 -10.97 0.45
N ILE A 260 -8.40 -11.33 0.34
CA ILE A 260 -8.90 -12.69 0.51
C ILE A 260 -9.55 -13.16 -0.79
N SER A 261 -9.11 -14.30 -1.31
CA SER A 261 -9.66 -14.87 -2.55
C SER A 261 -11.01 -15.55 -2.30
N THR A 262 -11.79 -15.75 -3.36
CA THR A 262 -13.01 -16.57 -3.26
C THR A 262 -12.69 -18.01 -2.86
N ASP A 263 -11.57 -18.58 -3.31
CA ASP A 263 -11.13 -19.92 -2.93
C ASP A 263 -10.85 -20.03 -1.42
N ASP A 264 -10.20 -19.01 -0.83
CA ASP A 264 -10.00 -18.93 0.62
C ASP A 264 -11.35 -18.91 1.36
N ILE A 265 -12.30 -18.10 0.86
CA ILE A 265 -13.64 -18.01 1.47
C ILE A 265 -14.39 -19.35 1.36
N ILE A 266 -14.31 -20.03 0.22
CA ILE A 266 -14.91 -21.34 0.00
C ILE A 266 -14.30 -22.37 0.96
N GLN A 267 -12.98 -22.36 1.12
CA GLN A 267 -12.29 -23.27 2.03
C GLN A 267 -12.72 -23.05 3.49
N LEU A 268 -12.90 -21.80 3.92
CA LEU A 268 -13.21 -21.44 5.31
C LEU A 268 -14.70 -21.56 5.65
N LEU A 269 -15.59 -21.15 4.74
CA LEU A 269 -17.03 -21.11 4.96
C LEU A 269 -17.77 -22.31 4.38
N GLY A 270 -17.18 -23.03 3.42
CA GLY A 270 -17.79 -24.16 2.74
C GLY A 270 -19.03 -23.75 1.95
N ASP A 271 -20.13 -24.42 2.22
CA ASP A 271 -21.40 -24.21 1.54
C ASP A 271 -21.93 -22.78 1.71
N LEU A 272 -21.67 -22.09 2.83
CA LEU A 272 -22.14 -20.72 3.06
C LEU A 272 -21.38 -19.63 2.28
N SER A 273 -20.34 -20.00 1.54
CA SER A 273 -19.45 -19.05 0.83
C SER A 273 -20.16 -18.23 -0.24
N ASP A 274 -21.07 -18.83 -1.00
CA ASP A 274 -21.82 -18.17 -2.07
C ASP A 274 -22.68 -17.01 -1.54
N ILE A 275 -23.42 -17.27 -0.45
CA ILE A 275 -24.22 -16.27 0.26
C ILE A 275 -23.30 -15.16 0.80
N PHE A 276 -22.20 -15.52 1.46
CA PHE A 276 -21.28 -14.54 2.04
C PHE A 276 -20.70 -13.61 0.96
N ILE A 277 -20.18 -14.17 -0.13
CA ILE A 277 -19.60 -13.39 -1.24
C ILE A 277 -20.66 -12.50 -1.88
N TYR A 278 -21.85 -13.04 -2.13
CA TYR A 278 -22.96 -12.28 -2.72
C TYR A 278 -23.38 -11.10 -1.86
N CYS A 279 -23.60 -11.33 -0.56
CA CYS A 279 -24.00 -10.27 0.36
C CYS A 279 -22.88 -9.26 0.58
N LEU A 280 -21.62 -9.68 0.66
CA LEU A 280 -20.49 -8.75 0.84
C LEU A 280 -20.29 -7.85 -0.39
N LYS A 281 -20.44 -8.38 -1.62
CA LYS A 281 -20.43 -7.57 -2.86
C LYS A 281 -21.50 -6.48 -2.87
N LYS A 282 -22.65 -6.74 -2.26
CA LYS A 282 -23.78 -5.79 -2.16
C LYS A 282 -23.70 -4.87 -0.94
N SER A 283 -22.81 -5.15 0.01
CA SER A 283 -22.68 -4.37 1.24
C SER A 283 -21.91 -3.08 0.97
N ASN A 284 -22.32 -1.98 1.59
CA ASN A 284 -21.54 -0.73 1.61
C ASN A 284 -20.41 -0.81 2.67
N CYS A 285 -19.60 -1.86 2.63
CA CYS A 285 -18.50 -2.06 3.57
C CYS A 285 -17.26 -1.30 3.08
N SER A 286 -16.86 -0.24 3.78
CA SER A 286 -15.69 0.56 3.39
C SER A 286 -14.35 -0.17 3.52
N THR A 287 -14.32 -1.27 4.28
CA THR A 287 -13.11 -2.05 4.58
C THR A 287 -13.01 -3.36 3.79
N ALA A 288 -13.92 -3.60 2.84
CA ALA A 288 -13.89 -4.75 1.95
C ALA A 288 -14.29 -4.34 0.54
N TYR A 289 -13.34 -4.37 -0.40
CA TYR A 289 -13.56 -3.96 -1.79
C TYR A 289 -13.39 -5.15 -2.73
N TRP A 290 -14.35 -5.37 -3.62
CA TRP A 290 -14.29 -6.46 -4.58
C TRP A 290 -13.37 -6.13 -5.77
N SER A 291 -12.38 -6.97 -6.05
CA SER A 291 -11.58 -6.94 -7.28
C SER A 291 -11.94 -8.14 -8.16
N ASN A 292 -12.26 -7.87 -9.42
CA ASN A 292 -12.51 -8.91 -10.41
C ASN A 292 -11.21 -9.63 -10.81
N GLU A 293 -10.11 -8.88 -10.87
CA GLU A 293 -8.78 -9.32 -11.29
C GLU A 293 -8.19 -10.34 -10.32
N LEU A 294 -8.37 -10.10 -9.02
CA LEU A 294 -7.94 -11.01 -7.95
C LEU A 294 -9.01 -12.07 -7.63
N ASN A 295 -10.22 -11.94 -8.18
CA ASN A 295 -11.38 -12.76 -7.83
C ASN A 295 -11.54 -12.90 -6.30
N GLY A 296 -11.59 -11.75 -5.63
CA GLY A 296 -11.54 -11.67 -4.17
C GLY A 296 -11.83 -10.27 -3.62
N PHE A 297 -11.73 -10.14 -2.29
CA PHE A 297 -11.93 -8.88 -1.59
C PHE A 297 -10.61 -8.33 -1.03
N ILE A 298 -10.27 -7.10 -1.41
CA ILE A 298 -9.21 -6.31 -0.80
C ILE A 298 -9.72 -5.83 0.57
N ILE A 299 -8.98 -6.15 1.63
CA ILE A 299 -9.40 -5.92 3.02
C ILE A 299 -8.54 -4.86 3.68
N GLY A 300 -9.20 -3.88 4.32
CA GLY A 300 -8.53 -2.81 5.06
C GLY A 300 -8.17 -1.61 4.19
N ASP A 301 -6.90 -1.22 4.18
CA ASP A 301 -6.41 -0.06 3.43
C ASP A 301 -6.36 -0.37 1.92
N ARG A 302 -7.07 0.44 1.14
CA ARG A 302 -7.15 0.33 -0.32
C ARG A 302 -6.17 1.24 -1.07
N LYS A 303 -5.36 2.04 -0.36
CA LYS A 303 -4.44 3.01 -0.99
C LYS A 303 -3.52 2.38 -2.02
N TRP A 304 -2.93 1.22 -1.71
CA TRP A 304 -2.04 0.53 -2.65
C TRP A 304 -2.75 0.19 -3.97
N TYR A 305 -4.04 -0.13 -3.91
CA TYR A 305 -4.86 -0.47 -5.07
C TYR A 305 -5.29 0.77 -5.86
N GLU A 306 -5.58 1.88 -5.18
CA GLU A 306 -5.83 3.19 -5.79
C GLU A 306 -4.58 3.69 -6.51
N GLN A 307 -3.42 3.65 -5.85
CA GLN A 307 -2.12 4.02 -6.44
C GLN A 307 -1.75 3.14 -7.64
N LEU A 308 -2.04 1.84 -7.57
CA LEU A 308 -1.85 0.94 -8.71
C LEU A 308 -2.77 1.32 -9.88
N SER A 309 -4.00 1.73 -9.59
CA SER A 309 -4.95 2.18 -10.62
C SER A 309 -4.44 3.45 -11.33
N GLU A 310 -3.94 4.43 -10.57
CA GLU A 310 -3.30 5.64 -11.12
C GLU A 310 -2.06 5.29 -11.95
N PHE A 311 -1.20 4.39 -11.45
CA PHE A 311 -0.01 3.96 -12.16
C PHE A 311 -0.35 3.34 -13.52
N LYS A 312 -1.40 2.51 -13.58
CA LYS A 312 -1.87 1.88 -14.83
C LYS A 312 -2.29 2.88 -15.91
N GLU A 313 -2.67 4.10 -15.54
CA GLU A 313 -2.99 5.15 -16.51
C GLU A 313 -1.74 5.65 -17.23
N SER A 314 -0.58 5.63 -16.56
CA SER A 314 0.71 6.05 -17.13
C SER A 314 1.42 4.96 -17.95
N LEU A 315 0.97 3.70 -17.86
CA LEU A 315 1.56 2.61 -18.63
C LEU A 315 1.35 2.77 -20.15
N PRO A 316 2.37 2.46 -20.97
CA PRO A 316 2.28 2.56 -22.41
C PRO A 316 1.26 1.57 -22.98
N GLU A 317 0.73 1.87 -24.16
CA GLU A 317 -0.27 1.04 -24.83
C GLU A 317 0.28 -0.31 -25.31
N ILE A 318 1.60 -0.39 -25.50
CA ILE A 318 2.35 -1.56 -25.96
C ILE A 318 3.44 -1.84 -24.93
N LEU A 319 3.47 -3.05 -24.40
CA LEU A 319 4.51 -3.54 -23.49
C LEU A 319 5.20 -4.74 -24.12
N VAL A 320 6.53 -4.74 -24.12
CA VAL A 320 7.35 -5.85 -24.63
C VAL A 320 7.27 -7.02 -23.65
N TYR A 321 6.98 -8.23 -24.14
CA TYR A 321 6.78 -9.41 -23.28
C TYR A 321 7.98 -9.67 -22.37
N GLU A 322 9.18 -9.59 -22.93
CA GLU A 322 10.45 -9.88 -22.25
C GLU A 322 10.75 -8.91 -21.10
N SER A 323 10.25 -7.67 -21.15
CA SER A 323 10.47 -6.66 -20.10
C SER A 323 9.34 -6.59 -19.07
N VAL A 324 8.28 -7.38 -19.22
CA VAL A 324 7.12 -7.31 -18.31
C VAL A 324 7.50 -7.76 -16.92
N ASP A 325 8.29 -8.82 -16.76
CA ASP A 325 8.61 -9.32 -15.42
C ASP A 325 9.42 -8.30 -14.60
N GLU A 326 10.34 -7.58 -15.25
CA GLU A 326 11.08 -6.46 -14.67
C GLU A 326 10.15 -5.29 -14.31
N LEU A 327 9.22 -4.94 -15.21
CA LEU A 327 8.18 -3.95 -14.92
C LEU A 327 7.36 -4.33 -13.67
N ILE A 328 6.90 -5.59 -13.57
CA ILE A 328 6.11 -6.05 -12.43
C ILE A 328 6.92 -5.99 -11.13
N ALA A 329 8.18 -6.43 -11.16
CA ALA A 329 9.07 -6.35 -10.00
C ALA A 329 9.24 -4.89 -9.52
N ASN A 330 9.50 -3.97 -10.45
CA ASN A 330 9.64 -2.54 -10.16
C ASN A 330 8.35 -1.95 -9.57
N VAL A 331 7.17 -2.32 -10.10
CA VAL A 331 5.87 -1.86 -9.58
C VAL A 331 5.62 -2.35 -8.16
N ILE A 332 5.94 -3.62 -7.86
CA ILE A 332 5.81 -4.18 -6.51
C ILE A 332 6.68 -3.40 -5.52
N GLU A 333 7.92 -3.09 -5.90
CA GLU A 333 8.85 -2.37 -5.05
C GLU A 333 8.44 -0.91 -4.83
N ILE A 334 8.17 -0.17 -5.92
CA ILE A 334 7.83 1.27 -5.88
C ILE A 334 6.55 1.52 -5.09
N LEU A 335 5.53 0.68 -5.27
CA LEU A 335 4.22 0.83 -4.61
C LEU A 335 4.10 0.01 -3.32
N ALA A 336 5.15 -0.71 -2.92
CA ALA A 336 5.14 -1.64 -1.79
C ALA A 336 3.90 -2.56 -1.80
N LEU A 337 3.62 -3.17 -2.96
CA LEU A 337 2.38 -3.92 -3.16
C LEU A 337 2.30 -5.12 -2.20
N PRO A 338 1.24 -5.24 -1.40
CA PRO A 338 1.10 -6.33 -0.45
C PRO A 338 0.58 -7.59 -1.12
N VAL A 339 0.99 -7.95 -2.34
CA VAL A 339 0.49 -9.13 -3.08
C VAL A 339 1.65 -9.92 -3.69
N ALA A 340 1.38 -11.18 -4.03
CA ALA A 340 2.36 -12.02 -4.71
C ALA A 340 2.64 -11.53 -6.15
N PHE A 341 3.77 -11.95 -6.72
CA PHE A 341 4.20 -11.52 -8.05
C PHE A 341 3.15 -11.81 -9.14
N ASP A 342 2.58 -13.01 -9.14
CA ASP A 342 1.55 -13.39 -10.13
C ASP A 342 0.27 -12.58 -9.97
N ASP A 343 -0.08 -12.18 -8.76
CA ASP A 343 -1.25 -11.32 -8.48
C ASP A 343 -1.01 -9.90 -8.97
N ALA A 344 0.19 -9.35 -8.71
CA ALA A 344 0.60 -8.07 -9.26
C ALA A 344 0.60 -8.10 -10.80
N ARG A 345 1.11 -9.17 -11.41
CA ARG A 345 1.07 -9.37 -12.87
C ARG A 345 -0.36 -9.35 -13.40
N ARG A 346 -1.28 -10.08 -12.76
CA ARG A 346 -2.71 -10.10 -13.13
C ARG A 346 -3.36 -8.72 -13.04
N LEU A 347 -3.06 -7.97 -11.98
CA LEU A 347 -3.58 -6.63 -11.75
C LEU A 347 -3.08 -5.60 -12.79
N VAL A 348 -1.77 -5.57 -13.01
CA VAL A 348 -1.13 -4.62 -13.94
C VAL A 348 -1.59 -4.89 -15.37
N LEU A 349 -1.64 -6.16 -15.78
CA LEU A 349 -1.96 -6.55 -17.14
C LEU A 349 -3.46 -6.74 -17.41
N SER A 350 -4.34 -6.38 -16.47
CA SER A 350 -5.79 -6.64 -16.61
C SER A 350 -6.42 -5.96 -17.83
N ASP A 351 -5.85 -4.83 -18.27
CA ASP A 351 -6.28 -4.06 -19.45
C ASP A 351 -5.49 -4.40 -20.72
N TYR A 352 -4.62 -5.39 -20.63
CA TYR A 352 -3.75 -5.83 -21.71
C TYR A 352 -4.14 -7.23 -22.21
N LYS A 353 -3.77 -7.49 -23.46
CA LYS A 353 -3.89 -8.79 -24.11
C LYS A 353 -2.54 -9.15 -24.71
N LEU A 354 -2.01 -10.32 -24.33
CA LEU A 354 -0.83 -10.86 -24.98
C LEU A 354 -1.16 -11.21 -26.43
N THR A 355 -0.42 -10.62 -27.37
CA THR A 355 -0.59 -10.85 -28.81
C THR A 355 0.79 -10.85 -29.47
N GLY A 356 1.18 -11.99 -30.06
CA GLY A 356 2.56 -12.16 -30.54
C GLY A 356 3.56 -12.07 -29.38
N LYS A 357 4.50 -11.11 -29.48
CA LYS A 357 5.57 -10.88 -28.49
C LYS A 357 5.32 -9.66 -27.59
N VAL A 358 4.11 -9.10 -27.62
CA VAL A 358 3.79 -7.89 -26.87
C VAL A 358 2.45 -8.00 -26.15
N TYR A 359 2.32 -7.27 -25.06
CA TYR A 359 1.04 -7.00 -24.41
C TYR A 359 0.45 -5.71 -24.98
N LEU A 360 -0.74 -5.82 -25.55
CA LEU A 360 -1.49 -4.72 -26.14
C LEU A 360 -2.62 -4.28 -25.24
N LYS A 361 -2.73 -2.98 -24.97
CA LYS A 361 -3.89 -2.41 -24.28
C LYS A 361 -5.14 -2.67 -25.12
N LYS A 362 -6.24 -3.16 -24.50
CA LYS A 362 -7.45 -3.67 -25.18
C LYS A 362 -8.10 -2.72 -26.20
N LYS A 363 -7.80 -1.41 -26.16
CA LYS A 363 -8.39 -0.37 -27.03
C LYS A 363 -7.42 0.21 -28.09
N ILE A 364 -6.30 -0.46 -28.36
CA ILE A 364 -5.31 0.08 -29.30
C ILE A 364 -5.85 0.08 -30.76
N SER A 365 -5.59 1.16 -31.49
CA SER A 365 -5.99 1.30 -32.90
C SER A 365 -4.98 0.65 -33.85
N LEU A 366 -5.44 0.24 -35.03
CA LEU A 366 -4.56 -0.29 -36.08
C LEU A 366 -3.52 0.74 -36.53
N SER A 367 -3.90 2.03 -36.57
CA SER A 367 -2.97 3.13 -36.87
C SER A 367 -1.82 3.22 -35.87
N ARG A 368 -2.07 2.95 -34.58
CA ARG A 368 -1.02 2.93 -33.56
C ARG A 368 -0.07 1.75 -33.75
N MET A 369 -0.61 0.57 -34.09
CA MET A 369 0.23 -0.58 -34.45
C MET A 369 1.12 -0.24 -35.65
N TYR A 370 0.57 0.42 -36.67
CA TYR A 370 1.34 0.85 -37.84
C TYR A 370 2.46 1.81 -37.45
N TYR A 371 2.16 2.79 -36.60
CA TYR A 371 3.16 3.72 -36.08
C TYR A 371 4.31 2.99 -35.40
N ALA A 372 4.02 2.03 -34.51
CA ALA A 372 5.05 1.27 -33.80
C ALA A 372 5.96 0.46 -34.74
N VAL A 373 5.39 -0.16 -35.79
CA VAL A 373 6.20 -0.86 -36.82
C VAL A 373 7.08 0.11 -37.60
N LEU A 374 6.54 1.27 -37.97
CA LEU A 374 7.29 2.29 -38.69
C LEU A 374 8.47 2.83 -37.86
N GLU A 375 8.22 3.09 -36.57
CA GLU A 375 9.23 3.59 -35.64
C GLU A 375 10.37 2.58 -35.44
N GLN A 376 10.04 1.29 -35.32
CA GLN A 376 11.04 0.24 -35.06
C GLN A 376 11.81 -0.19 -36.32
N TYR A 377 11.14 -0.38 -37.45
CA TYR A 377 11.73 -1.01 -38.64
C TYR A 377 11.98 -0.06 -39.81
N TYR A 378 11.40 1.14 -39.79
CA TYR A 378 11.49 2.12 -40.87
C TYR A 378 11.93 3.53 -40.43
N PRO A 379 13.03 3.67 -39.64
CA PRO A 379 13.49 4.99 -39.19
C PRO A 379 13.86 5.92 -40.36
N ASP A 380 14.36 5.36 -41.46
CA ASP A 380 14.70 6.12 -42.69
C ASP A 380 13.50 6.28 -43.65
N GLY A 381 12.34 5.76 -43.28
CA GLY A 381 11.11 5.79 -44.05
C GLY A 381 10.83 4.56 -44.90
N ILE A 382 9.55 4.36 -45.20
CA ILE A 382 8.97 3.26 -45.97
C ILE A 382 8.62 3.71 -47.39
N LYS A 383 8.76 2.83 -48.38
CA LYS A 383 8.30 3.09 -49.74
C LYS A 383 6.86 2.62 -49.91
N LEU A 384 5.94 3.54 -50.19
CA LEU A 384 4.51 3.23 -50.35
C LEU A 384 4.17 2.87 -51.79
N TYR A 385 3.06 2.13 -51.98
CA TYR A 385 2.61 1.61 -53.28
C TYR A 385 3.61 0.65 -53.94
N ASP A 386 4.50 0.05 -53.14
CA ASP A 386 5.44 -0.98 -53.53
C ASP A 386 5.00 -2.30 -52.90
N ASN A 387 4.50 -3.24 -53.72
CA ASN A 387 3.96 -4.50 -53.22
C ASN A 387 4.95 -5.29 -52.36
N SER A 388 6.24 -5.26 -52.69
CA SER A 388 7.26 -5.99 -51.93
C SER A 388 7.45 -5.37 -50.54
N GLU A 389 7.44 -4.03 -50.46
CA GLU A 389 7.55 -3.30 -49.21
C GLU A 389 6.30 -3.47 -48.34
N THR A 390 5.09 -3.42 -48.94
CA THR A 390 3.84 -3.66 -48.21
C THR A 390 3.78 -5.08 -47.65
N ILE A 391 4.26 -6.09 -48.37
CA ILE A 391 4.36 -7.47 -47.87
C ILE A 391 5.33 -7.55 -46.69
N ARG A 392 6.49 -6.89 -46.79
CA ARG A 392 7.47 -6.83 -45.70
C ARG A 392 6.89 -6.17 -44.45
N PHE A 393 6.20 -5.04 -44.62
CA PHE A 393 5.51 -4.35 -43.54
C PHE A 393 4.45 -5.24 -42.85
N ARG A 394 3.65 -5.99 -43.62
CA ARG A 394 2.70 -6.98 -43.09
C ARG A 394 3.38 -8.06 -42.26
N ASN A 395 4.56 -8.52 -42.70
CA ASN A 395 5.30 -9.54 -41.97
C ASN A 395 5.81 -8.99 -40.63
N TYR A 396 6.31 -7.75 -40.57
CA TYR A 396 6.70 -7.12 -39.30
C TYR A 396 5.51 -6.91 -38.35
N LEU A 397 4.36 -6.53 -38.88
CA LEU A 397 3.12 -6.43 -38.10
C LEU A 397 2.75 -7.79 -37.47
N ARG A 398 2.81 -8.87 -38.25
CA ARG A 398 2.53 -10.22 -37.75
C ARG A 398 3.59 -10.73 -36.79
N GLU A 399 4.85 -10.36 -36.99
CA GLU A 399 5.95 -10.73 -36.13
C GLU A 399 5.79 -10.11 -34.73
N LEU A 400 5.45 -8.83 -34.66
CA LEU A 400 5.26 -8.12 -33.39
C LEU A 400 3.93 -8.49 -32.72
N PHE A 401 2.83 -8.37 -33.47
CA PHE A 401 1.48 -8.41 -32.93
C PHE A 401 0.75 -9.73 -33.19
N GLY A 402 1.38 -10.71 -33.84
CA GLY A 402 0.76 -12.01 -34.13
C GLY A 402 -0.33 -11.92 -35.20
N ASP A 403 -1.35 -12.77 -35.08
CA ASP A 403 -2.43 -12.86 -36.05
C ASP A 403 -3.45 -11.74 -35.86
N ILE A 404 -3.18 -10.59 -36.49
CA ILE A 404 -4.06 -9.43 -36.51
C ILE A 404 -4.81 -9.33 -37.84
N HIS A 405 -6.07 -8.90 -37.76
CA HIS A 405 -6.88 -8.67 -38.95
C HIS A 405 -6.37 -7.43 -39.70
N LEU A 406 -5.80 -7.67 -40.88
CA LEU A 406 -5.30 -6.63 -41.77
C LEU A 406 -6.17 -6.53 -43.02
N PRO A 407 -6.32 -5.33 -43.60
CA PRO A 407 -6.97 -5.18 -44.90
C PRO A 407 -6.26 -6.05 -45.95
N GLU A 408 -7.03 -6.82 -46.72
CA GLU A 408 -6.49 -7.66 -47.81
C GLU A 408 -5.86 -6.82 -48.92
N ASN A 409 -6.41 -5.62 -49.16
CA ASN A 409 -5.93 -4.69 -50.17
C ASN A 409 -4.71 -3.90 -49.67
N ASN A 410 -3.56 -4.07 -50.33
CA ASN A 410 -2.34 -3.30 -50.06
C ASN A 410 -2.58 -1.78 -50.09
N ARG A 411 -3.43 -1.31 -51.02
CA ARG A 411 -3.74 0.12 -51.16
C ARG A 411 -4.42 0.70 -49.92
N ALA A 412 -5.20 -0.10 -49.19
CA ALA A 412 -5.82 0.36 -47.95
C ALA A 412 -4.78 0.62 -46.85
N ILE A 413 -3.71 -0.19 -46.80
CA ILE A 413 -2.58 0.01 -45.89
C ILE A 413 -1.79 1.25 -46.31
N ASP A 414 -1.44 1.38 -47.59
CA ASP A 414 -0.69 2.53 -48.12
C ASP A 414 -1.39 3.87 -47.83
N VAL A 415 -2.72 3.92 -47.96
CA VAL A 415 -3.52 5.13 -47.64
C VAL A 415 -3.36 5.50 -46.17
N ARG A 416 -3.50 4.53 -45.25
CA ARG A 416 -3.32 4.76 -43.81
C ARG A 416 -1.90 5.16 -43.46
N LEU A 417 -0.89 4.54 -44.06
CA LEU A 417 0.50 4.92 -43.87
C LEU A 417 0.75 6.35 -44.37
N THR A 418 0.16 6.73 -45.51
CA THR A 418 0.25 8.10 -46.04
C THR A 418 -0.33 9.13 -45.06
N GLU A 419 -1.41 8.81 -44.36
CA GLU A 419 -2.01 9.69 -43.33
C GLU A 419 -1.11 9.86 -42.10
N LEU A 420 -0.29 8.84 -41.78
CA LEU A 420 0.58 8.82 -40.60
C LEU A 420 1.99 9.36 -40.85
N THR A 421 2.38 9.55 -42.12
CA THR A 421 3.78 9.79 -42.52
C THR A 421 3.93 10.99 -43.45
N ILE A 422 5.15 11.51 -43.53
CA ILE A 422 5.54 12.65 -44.35
C ILE A 422 6.34 12.16 -45.55
N LEU A 423 6.01 12.65 -46.75
CA LEU A 423 6.78 12.35 -47.96
C LEU A 423 8.23 12.83 -47.80
N CYS A 424 9.21 11.93 -47.94
CA CYS A 424 10.64 12.22 -47.79
C CYS A 424 11.49 11.87 -49.04
N GLY A 425 10.89 11.21 -50.03
CA GLY A 425 11.54 10.84 -51.28
C GLY A 425 10.54 10.40 -52.34
N LYS A 426 11.02 9.85 -53.47
CA LYS A 426 10.13 9.37 -54.55
C LYS A 426 9.30 8.17 -54.08
N GLY A 427 8.08 8.44 -53.61
CA GLY A 427 7.19 7.44 -53.02
C GLY A 427 7.66 6.92 -51.65
N LYS A 428 8.68 7.56 -51.04
CA LYS A 428 9.22 7.20 -49.73
C LYS A 428 8.67 8.15 -48.68
N HIS A 429 8.25 7.63 -47.55
CA HIS A 429 7.59 8.37 -46.48
C HIS A 429 8.20 8.03 -45.12
N VAL A 430 8.38 9.03 -44.26
CA VAL A 430 8.97 8.90 -42.91
C VAL A 430 7.97 9.36 -41.84
N LEU A 431 8.08 8.85 -40.62
CA LEU A 431 7.29 9.39 -39.51
C LEU A 431 7.61 10.87 -39.24
N PRO A 432 6.64 11.67 -38.75
CA PRO A 432 6.88 13.06 -38.37
C PRO A 432 8.03 13.25 -37.38
N SER A 433 8.19 12.33 -36.44
CA SER A 433 9.30 12.30 -35.46
C SER A 433 10.68 12.13 -36.12
N GLY A 434 10.73 11.62 -37.35
CA GLY A 434 11.96 11.50 -38.14
C GLY A 434 12.38 12.79 -38.85
N VAL A 435 11.58 13.86 -38.83
CA VAL A 435 11.91 15.14 -39.49
C VAL A 435 12.74 16.02 -38.57
N LYS A 436 13.88 16.51 -39.08
CA LYS A 436 14.78 17.42 -38.37
C LYS A 436 14.95 18.69 -39.19
N ILE A 437 14.28 19.77 -38.79
CA ILE A 437 14.47 21.11 -39.37
C ILE A 437 14.32 22.18 -38.27
N PRO A 438 15.25 23.15 -38.16
CA PRO A 438 15.11 24.26 -37.23
C PRO A 438 13.91 25.15 -37.60
N PHE A 439 13.22 25.64 -36.58
CA PHE A 439 12.07 26.52 -36.78
C PHE A 439 12.43 27.79 -37.58
N GLU A 440 13.59 28.37 -37.33
CA GLU A 440 14.06 29.57 -38.04
C GLU A 440 14.23 29.32 -39.54
N LEU A 441 14.77 28.17 -39.94
CA LEU A 441 14.90 27.80 -41.34
C LEU A 441 13.53 27.58 -41.98
N LEU A 442 12.63 26.90 -41.27
CA LEU A 442 11.26 26.67 -41.75
C LEU A 442 10.51 28.00 -41.96
N ARG A 443 10.65 28.95 -41.03
CA ARG A 443 10.10 30.31 -41.13
C ARG A 443 10.70 31.08 -42.30
N LYS A 444 12.01 31.03 -42.48
CA LYS A 444 12.70 31.69 -43.61
C LYS A 444 12.19 31.17 -44.97
N ILE A 445 11.92 29.87 -45.07
CA ILE A 445 11.32 29.28 -46.27
C ILE A 445 9.90 29.79 -46.47
N HIS A 446 9.12 29.91 -45.40
CA HIS A 446 7.76 30.46 -45.44
C HIS A 446 7.72 31.92 -45.88
N ASP A 447 8.57 32.79 -45.30
CA ASP A 447 8.67 34.20 -45.69
C ASP A 447 9.04 34.33 -47.18
N ALA A 448 9.99 33.52 -47.65
CA ALA A 448 10.37 33.48 -49.05
C ALA A 448 9.27 32.97 -50.00
N ILE A 449 8.35 32.14 -49.52
CA ILE A 449 7.14 31.76 -50.26
C ILE A 449 6.23 32.98 -50.37
N ILE A 450 5.96 33.68 -49.25
CA ILE A 450 5.08 34.86 -49.23
C ILE A 450 5.59 35.98 -50.14
N GLU A 451 6.89 36.26 -50.11
CA GLU A 451 7.53 37.33 -50.90
C GLU A 451 7.68 37.01 -52.40
N PHE A 452 7.45 35.77 -52.81
CA PHE A 452 7.62 35.39 -54.22
C PHE A 452 6.61 36.09 -55.15
N ASP A 453 7.05 36.71 -56.24
CA ASP A 453 6.21 37.51 -57.16
C ASP A 453 5.15 36.72 -57.96
N GLY A 454 4.94 35.42 -57.66
CA GLY A 454 3.93 34.58 -58.29
C GLY A 454 3.02 33.86 -57.29
N ASP A 455 1.85 33.45 -57.78
CA ASP A 455 0.87 32.68 -56.99
C ASP A 455 1.24 31.20 -56.86
N GLU A 456 2.09 30.68 -57.73
CA GLU A 456 2.44 29.27 -57.79
C GLU A 456 3.97 29.07 -57.86
N ILE A 457 4.50 28.24 -56.96
CA ILE A 457 5.94 28.00 -56.82
C ILE A 457 6.20 26.50 -56.97
N ARG A 458 7.17 26.15 -57.83
CA ARG A 458 7.62 24.75 -57.97
C ARG A 458 8.53 24.36 -56.80
N PHE A 459 8.34 23.17 -56.21
CA PHE A 459 9.18 22.70 -55.10
C PHE A 459 10.67 22.61 -55.44
N ILE A 460 11.01 22.35 -56.71
CA ILE A 460 12.42 22.35 -57.15
C ILE A 460 13.06 23.75 -56.99
N VAL A 461 12.30 24.82 -57.24
CA VAL A 461 12.81 26.20 -57.12
C VAL A 461 13.07 26.54 -55.67
N LEU A 462 12.12 26.20 -54.78
CA LEU A 462 12.29 26.38 -53.33
C LEU A 462 13.47 25.56 -52.81
N PHE A 463 13.57 24.30 -53.23
CA PHE A 463 14.66 23.43 -52.78
C PHE A 463 16.03 23.96 -53.20
N GLU A 464 16.22 24.32 -54.48
CA GLU A 464 17.52 24.85 -54.93
C GLU A 464 17.87 26.20 -54.26
N ARG A 465 16.87 27.04 -53.95
CA ARG A 465 17.09 28.31 -53.21
C ARG A 465 17.64 28.08 -51.81
N PHE A 466 17.15 27.07 -51.10
CA PHE A 466 17.49 26.79 -49.69
C PHE A 466 18.42 25.59 -49.51
N LYS A 467 18.94 25.01 -50.60
CA LYS A 467 19.64 23.73 -50.60
C LYS A 467 20.79 23.65 -49.61
N ASN A 468 21.64 24.67 -49.57
CA ASN A 468 22.81 24.69 -48.70
C ASN A 468 22.37 24.68 -47.22
N GLU A 469 21.43 25.54 -46.85
CA GLU A 469 20.90 25.61 -45.48
C GLU A 469 20.15 24.33 -45.08
N LEU A 470 19.37 23.75 -46.00
CA LEU A 470 18.67 22.49 -45.76
C LEU A 470 19.66 21.33 -45.52
N LEU A 471 20.73 21.22 -46.30
CA LEU A 471 21.72 20.16 -46.12
C LEU A 471 22.60 20.36 -44.89
N GLU A 472 22.84 21.61 -44.47
CA GLU A 472 23.67 21.94 -43.32
C GLU A 472 22.92 21.79 -41.99
N TYR A 473 21.66 22.26 -41.94
CA TYR A 473 20.92 22.37 -40.67
C TYR A 473 19.75 21.39 -40.53
N SER A 474 19.45 20.58 -41.54
CA SER A 474 18.28 19.70 -41.55
C SER A 474 18.58 18.32 -42.15
N ASN A 475 17.64 17.39 -42.09
CA ASN A 475 17.72 16.12 -42.83
C ASN A 475 16.98 16.13 -44.17
N ILE A 476 16.58 17.32 -44.65
CA ILE A 476 15.81 17.50 -45.89
C ILE A 476 16.77 17.52 -47.08
N THR A 477 16.97 16.35 -47.68
CA THR A 477 17.98 16.15 -48.74
C THR A 477 17.46 16.34 -50.16
N ASN A 478 16.15 16.51 -50.34
CA ASN A 478 15.54 16.59 -51.67
C ASN A 478 14.20 17.35 -51.67
N LYS A 479 13.76 17.75 -52.88
CA LYS A 479 12.50 18.50 -53.09
C LYS A 479 11.24 17.79 -52.61
N TYR A 480 11.19 16.45 -52.64
CA TYR A 480 10.02 15.69 -52.17
C TYR A 480 9.92 15.76 -50.65
N PHE A 481 11.07 15.71 -49.97
CA PHE A 481 11.10 15.88 -48.53
C PHE A 481 10.68 17.29 -48.13
N LEU A 482 11.20 18.32 -48.82
CA LEU A 482 10.77 19.70 -48.58
C LEU A 482 9.27 19.86 -48.81
N GLN A 483 8.73 19.29 -49.89
CA GLN A 483 7.28 19.26 -50.14
C GLN A 483 6.50 18.63 -48.99
N GLY A 484 6.93 17.47 -48.50
CA GLY A 484 6.27 16.77 -47.40
C GLY A 484 6.24 17.61 -46.13
N VAL A 485 7.39 18.18 -45.74
CA VAL A 485 7.51 19.05 -44.56
C VAL A 485 6.62 20.28 -44.69
N LEU A 486 6.69 21.00 -45.81
CA LEU A 486 5.85 22.19 -46.02
C LEU A 486 4.36 21.85 -46.00
N ARG A 487 3.96 20.69 -46.55
CA ARG A 487 2.57 20.25 -46.50
C ARG A 487 2.12 19.96 -45.08
N GLN A 488 2.96 19.34 -44.26
CA GLN A 488 2.65 19.06 -42.85
C GLN A 488 2.43 20.35 -42.04
N HIS A 489 3.26 21.36 -42.27
CA HIS A 489 3.25 22.60 -41.48
C HIS A 489 2.28 23.65 -42.01
N TYR A 490 2.04 23.71 -43.32
CA TYR A 490 1.36 24.84 -43.97
C TYR A 490 0.17 24.46 -44.85
N SER A 491 -0.37 23.25 -44.73
CA SER A 491 -1.57 22.81 -45.49
C SER A 491 -2.83 23.66 -45.25
N ASN A 492 -2.86 24.46 -44.19
CA ASN A 492 -3.96 25.40 -43.92
C ASN A 492 -3.81 26.75 -44.66
N GLU A 493 -2.60 27.09 -45.07
CA GLU A 493 -2.24 28.38 -45.67
C GLU A 493 -2.07 28.30 -47.18
N PHE A 494 -1.54 27.18 -47.68
CA PHE A 494 -1.24 26.98 -49.09
C PHE A 494 -1.95 25.75 -49.66
N ASP A 495 -2.19 25.78 -50.97
CA ASP A 495 -2.69 24.63 -51.71
C ASP A 495 -1.52 23.86 -52.32
N PHE A 496 -1.42 22.58 -51.98
CA PHE A 496 -0.33 21.72 -52.39
C PHE A 496 -0.77 20.82 -53.56
N THR A 497 -0.04 20.88 -54.67
CA THR A 497 -0.16 19.92 -55.77
C THR A 497 1.01 18.93 -55.75
N ARG A 498 1.09 18.07 -56.77
CA ARG A 498 2.21 17.12 -56.92
C ARG A 498 3.56 17.81 -57.09
N TYR A 499 3.61 18.98 -57.72
CA TYR A 499 4.86 19.64 -58.11
C TYR A 499 4.98 21.08 -57.62
N THR A 500 3.88 21.67 -57.20
CA THR A 500 3.79 23.09 -56.89
C THR A 500 3.05 23.34 -55.57
N LEU A 501 3.36 24.49 -54.99
CA LEU A 501 2.65 25.11 -53.89
C LEU A 501 2.02 26.38 -54.44
N LYS A 502 0.71 26.54 -54.22
CA LYS A 502 -0.05 27.71 -54.62
C LYS A 502 -0.47 28.53 -53.40
N LYS A 503 -0.23 29.84 -53.44
CA LYS A 503 -0.73 30.77 -52.44
C LYS A 503 -2.25 30.76 -52.48
N ARG A 504 -2.90 30.57 -51.32
CA ARG A 504 -4.33 30.85 -51.24
C ARG A 504 -4.51 32.36 -51.36
N ILE A 505 -5.12 32.80 -52.46
CA ILE A 505 -5.55 34.18 -52.62
C ILE A 505 -6.63 34.43 -51.57
N LYS A 506 -6.25 34.86 -50.37
CA LYS A 506 -7.18 35.55 -49.48
C LYS A 506 -7.33 36.95 -50.07
N LEU A 507 -8.52 37.25 -50.58
CA LEU A 507 -9.03 38.61 -50.67
C LEU A 507 -8.72 39.28 -49.33
N LEU A 508 -7.74 40.19 -49.33
CA LEU A 508 -7.42 41.03 -48.19
C LEU A 508 -8.63 41.92 -47.92
N THR A 509 -9.48 41.52 -46.96
CA THR A 509 -10.32 42.45 -46.22
C THR A 509 -10.40 42.01 -44.75
N ALA A 510 -9.64 42.73 -43.92
CA ALA A 510 -9.78 42.92 -42.47
C ALA A 510 -9.49 41.74 -41.51
N PRO A 511 -9.10 42.04 -40.25
CA PRO A 511 -8.03 41.33 -39.53
C PRO A 511 -8.55 40.17 -38.68
N ASN A 512 -8.02 38.97 -38.93
CA ASN A 512 -8.11 37.87 -37.97
C ASN A 512 -6.80 37.74 -37.19
N GLN A 513 -6.60 38.65 -36.25
CA GLN A 513 -5.80 38.43 -35.05
C GLN A 513 -6.51 37.41 -34.14
N ILE A 514 -6.68 36.15 -34.57
CA ILE A 514 -7.01 35.06 -33.64
C ILE A 514 -6.39 33.79 -34.22
N LYS A 515 -5.21 33.41 -33.69
CA LYS A 515 -4.63 32.04 -33.57
C LYS A 515 -3.12 31.99 -33.37
N THR A 516 -2.48 33.09 -32.97
CA THR A 516 -1.08 33.06 -32.52
C THR A 516 -0.92 32.56 -31.08
N GLU A 517 -2.00 32.48 -30.29
CA GLU A 517 -1.95 32.06 -28.88
C GLU A 517 -2.27 30.58 -28.62
N MET A 518 -2.73 29.81 -29.62
CA MET A 518 -3.03 28.38 -29.43
C MET A 518 -1.81 27.43 -29.51
N TRP A 519 -0.61 27.95 -29.77
CA TRP A 519 0.61 27.14 -29.86
C TRP A 519 1.33 26.94 -28.51
N GLN A 520 0.93 27.67 -27.46
CA GLN A 520 1.54 27.55 -26.13
C GLN A 520 0.76 26.70 -25.12
N GLU A 521 -0.50 26.33 -25.40
CA GLU A 521 -1.34 25.53 -24.48
C GLU A 521 -1.67 24.12 -24.99
N LEU A 522 -0.71 23.43 -25.59
CA LEU A 522 -0.84 21.98 -25.79
C LEU A 522 -0.08 21.24 -24.66
N PRO A 523 -0.77 20.36 -23.90
CA PRO A 523 -0.12 19.58 -22.86
C PRO A 523 1.01 18.72 -23.45
N SER A 524 2.10 18.59 -22.70
CA SER A 524 3.37 17.97 -23.10
C SER A 524 3.23 16.52 -23.60
N CYS A 525 2.13 15.84 -23.30
CA CYS A 525 1.83 14.48 -23.76
C CYS A 525 1.47 14.35 -25.25
N LEU A 526 1.25 15.47 -25.96
CA LEU A 526 1.01 15.49 -27.41
C LEU A 526 2.21 16.03 -28.20
N LYS A 527 3.35 16.25 -27.53
CA LYS A 527 4.63 16.57 -28.15
C LYS A 527 5.54 15.32 -28.15
N THR A 528 5.14 14.30 -28.90
CA THR A 528 6.01 13.21 -29.40
C THR A 528 5.46 12.70 -30.72
#